data_AF-A0A2D6QBZ4-F1
#
_entry.id   AF-A0A2D6QBZ4-F1
#
_cell.length_a   1.000
_cell.length_b   1.000
_cell.length_c   1.000
_cell.angle_alpha   90.00
_cell.angle_beta   90.00
_cell.angle_gamma   90.00
#
_symmetry.space_group_name_H-M   'P 1'
#
loop_
_entity.id
_entity.type
_entity.pdbx_description
1 polymer ?
#
loop_
_entity_poly.entity_id
_entity_poly.type
_entity_poly.pdbx_seq_one_letter_code
_entity_poly.pdbx_strand_id
1 'polypeptide(L)'
;MKAVIVEEIVHFLTQFGYSTVYPAEFGVEDWTSVIARETQRAQCVFWQHPENDCPESPAESRGDCSDPNCDVVEFYQQVLVQSVGMEPGWRGIGFPETREELEGLLSEGIKRVMNEPSFHQLRRPLRFTYPNL
;
A
#
# COMPACT_ATOMS: atom_id res chain seq x y z
N MET A 1 16.64 -5.83 4.32
CA MET A 1 16.91 -6.30 2.94
C MET A 1 15.75 -7.11 2.35
N LYS A 2 15.28 -8.21 2.97
CA LYS A 2 14.12 -8.97 2.43
C LYS A 2 12.82 -8.16 2.36
N ALA A 3 12.55 -7.34 3.37
CA ALA A 3 11.40 -6.43 3.39
C ALA A 3 11.38 -5.47 2.19
N VAL A 4 12.49 -4.76 1.95
CA VAL A 4 12.66 -3.87 0.78
C VAL A 4 12.45 -4.62 -0.54
N ILE A 5 12.96 -5.85 -0.67
CA ILE A 5 12.72 -6.66 -1.89
C ILE A 5 11.23 -6.91 -2.12
N VAL A 6 10.46 -7.21 -1.06
CA VAL A 6 9.02 -7.44 -1.17
C VAL A 6 8.31 -6.15 -1.57
N GLU A 7 8.63 -5.05 -0.89
CA GLU A 7 8.09 -3.72 -1.16
C GLU A 7 8.29 -3.33 -2.64
N GLU A 8 9.53 -3.38 -3.14
CA GLU A 8 9.85 -3.02 -4.53
C GLU A 8 9.16 -3.93 -5.55
N ILE A 9 9.01 -5.23 -5.25
CA ILE A 9 8.26 -6.15 -6.12
C ILE A 9 6.77 -5.78 -6.11
N VAL A 10 6.19 -5.45 -4.97
CA VAL A 10 4.78 -5.04 -4.87
C VAL A 10 4.55 -3.70 -5.57
N HIS A 11 5.45 -2.73 -5.44
CA HIS A 11 5.44 -1.49 -6.21
C HIS A 11 5.44 -1.78 -7.71
N PHE A 12 6.41 -2.57 -8.18
CA PHE A 12 6.53 -2.92 -9.59
C PHE A 12 5.26 -3.60 -10.14
N LEU A 13 4.73 -4.59 -9.42
CA LEU A 13 3.52 -5.30 -9.82
C LEU A 13 2.29 -4.39 -9.83
N THR A 14 2.16 -3.49 -8.85
CA THR A 14 1.04 -2.56 -8.76
C THR A 14 1.09 -1.52 -9.87
N GLN A 15 2.22 -0.83 -10.02
CA GLN A 15 2.37 0.29 -10.93
C GLN A 15 2.41 -0.15 -12.40
N PHE A 16 3.18 -1.20 -12.74
CA PHE A 16 3.39 -1.57 -14.14
C PHE A 16 2.54 -2.78 -14.56
N GLY A 17 2.10 -3.61 -13.62
CA GLY A 17 1.23 -4.76 -13.87
C GLY A 17 -0.25 -4.41 -13.71
N TYR A 18 -0.70 -4.34 -12.46
CA TYR A 18 -2.12 -4.22 -12.13
C TYR A 18 -2.72 -2.91 -12.61
N SER A 19 -2.03 -1.77 -12.48
CA SER A 19 -2.53 -0.48 -12.98
C SER A 19 -2.79 -0.50 -14.49
N THR A 20 -1.97 -1.23 -15.24
CA THR A 20 -2.11 -1.35 -16.71
C THR A 20 -3.31 -2.21 -17.09
N VAL A 21 -3.53 -3.32 -16.39
CA VAL A 21 -4.56 -4.31 -16.75
C VAL A 21 -5.93 -3.99 -16.12
N TYR A 22 -5.92 -3.41 -14.92
CA TYR A 22 -7.08 -3.15 -14.08
C TYR A 22 -7.05 -1.71 -13.53
N PRO A 23 -7.09 -0.69 -14.41
CA PRO A 23 -6.88 0.70 -14.01
C PRO A 23 -7.97 1.24 -13.05
N ALA A 24 -9.20 0.73 -13.14
CA ALA A 24 -10.29 1.15 -12.26
C ALA A 24 -10.07 0.71 -10.80
N GLU A 25 -9.37 -0.40 -10.58
CA GLU A 25 -9.08 -0.94 -9.26
C GLU A 25 -7.73 -0.49 -8.74
N PHE A 26 -6.69 -0.55 -9.59
CA PHE A 26 -5.29 -0.41 -9.19
C PHE A 26 -4.56 0.79 -9.79
N GLY A 27 -5.22 1.64 -10.58
CA GLY A 27 -4.57 2.82 -11.17
C GLY A 27 -3.94 3.73 -10.12
N VAL A 28 -2.74 4.26 -10.40
CA VAL A 28 -1.95 5.07 -9.46
C VAL A 28 -1.66 6.49 -9.94
N GLU A 29 -1.96 6.80 -11.19
CA GLU A 29 -1.65 8.11 -11.79
C GLU A 29 -2.65 9.21 -11.40
N ASP A 30 -3.82 8.83 -10.87
CA ASP A 30 -4.84 9.74 -10.37
C ASP A 30 -5.59 9.15 -9.17
N TRP A 31 -6.52 9.94 -8.59
CA TRP A 31 -7.30 9.56 -7.41
C TRP A 31 -8.59 8.79 -7.72
N THR A 32 -8.74 8.19 -8.92
CA THR A 32 -10.02 7.61 -9.34
C THR A 32 -10.15 6.11 -9.06
N SER A 33 -9.03 5.40 -8.98
CA SER A 33 -9.03 3.95 -8.75
C SER A 33 -9.55 3.58 -7.35
N VAL A 34 -9.82 2.30 -7.12
CA VAL A 34 -10.21 1.83 -5.78
C VAL A 34 -9.08 2.02 -4.77
N ILE A 35 -7.85 1.62 -5.11
CA ILE A 35 -6.72 1.79 -4.18
C ILE A 35 -6.38 3.26 -3.96
N ALA A 36 -6.48 4.10 -4.99
CA ALA A 36 -6.16 5.51 -4.86
C ALA A 36 -7.17 6.28 -4.00
N ARG A 37 -8.46 6.00 -4.16
CA ARG A 37 -9.49 6.58 -3.27
C ARG A 37 -9.34 6.10 -1.83
N GLU A 38 -8.90 4.86 -1.63
CA GLU A 38 -8.61 4.35 -0.30
C GLU A 38 -7.41 5.07 0.32
N THR A 39 -6.33 5.28 -0.45
CA THR A 39 -5.18 6.08 -0.02
C THR A 39 -5.60 7.47 0.40
N GLN A 40 -6.40 8.16 -0.42
CA GLN A 40 -6.88 9.51 -0.10
C GLN A 40 -7.74 9.55 1.18
N ARG A 41 -8.52 8.49 1.45
CA ARG A 41 -9.31 8.35 2.68
C ARG A 41 -8.43 8.08 3.90
N ALA A 42 -7.31 7.39 3.72
CA ALA A 42 -6.37 7.05 4.77
C ALA A 42 -5.43 8.20 5.13
N GLN A 43 -5.06 9.01 4.12
CA GLN A 43 -4.15 10.12 4.23
C GLN A 43 -4.58 11.08 5.34
N CYS A 44 -3.66 11.40 6.25
CA CYS A 44 -3.89 12.26 7.41
C CYS A 44 -4.97 11.76 8.40
N VAL A 45 -5.38 10.50 8.31
CA VAL A 45 -6.34 9.87 9.24
C VAL A 45 -5.71 8.70 9.98
N PHE A 46 -5.25 7.69 9.25
CA PHE A 46 -4.56 6.52 9.79
C PHE A 46 -3.35 6.12 8.95
N TRP A 47 -2.91 6.99 8.07
CA TRP A 47 -1.68 6.82 7.30
C TRP A 47 -1.21 8.18 6.81
N GLN A 48 0.10 8.39 6.82
CA GLN A 48 0.74 9.55 6.22
C GLN A 48 2.12 9.12 5.71
N HIS A 49 2.42 9.46 4.45
CA HIS A 49 3.76 9.38 3.93
C HIS A 49 4.65 10.40 4.66
N PRO A 50 5.91 10.05 5.04
CA PRO A 50 6.79 10.96 5.78
C PRO A 50 7.06 12.31 5.09
N GLU A 51 6.84 12.39 3.77
CA GLU A 51 7.03 13.60 2.96
C GLU A 51 5.77 14.48 2.88
N ASN A 52 4.62 13.98 3.37
CA ASN A 52 3.37 14.71 3.31
C ASN A 52 3.17 15.58 4.55
N ASP A 53 2.60 16.77 4.33
CA ASP A 53 2.08 17.61 5.40
C ASP A 53 0.62 17.26 5.70
N CYS A 54 0.32 16.97 6.96
CA CYS A 54 -1.02 16.77 7.47
C CYS A 54 -1.36 17.81 8.56
N PRO A 55 -2.64 18.12 8.80
CA PRO A 55 -3.04 18.97 9.92
C PRO A 55 -2.47 18.42 11.23
N GLU A 56 -1.71 19.25 11.96
CA GLU A 56 -1.06 18.89 13.23
C GLU A 56 0.03 17.80 13.13
N SER A 57 0.39 17.36 11.92
CA SER A 57 1.48 16.42 11.66
C SER A 57 2.27 16.85 10.42
N PRO A 58 3.28 17.73 10.59
CA PRO A 58 4.10 18.20 9.48
C PRO A 58 4.97 17.07 8.90
N ALA A 59 5.43 17.24 7.67
CA ALA A 59 6.35 16.30 7.02
C ALA A 59 7.63 16.07 7.85
N GLU A 60 8.05 14.81 7.95
CA GLU A 60 9.26 14.37 8.66
C GLU A 60 10.50 14.28 7.74
N SER A 61 10.30 14.18 6.42
CA SER A 61 11.38 14.11 5.43
C SER A 61 11.24 15.15 4.32
N ARG A 62 12.36 15.50 3.70
CA ARG A 62 12.41 16.42 2.57
C ARG A 62 12.25 15.63 1.26
N GLY A 63 11.07 15.73 0.64
CA GLY A 63 10.78 15.21 -0.69
C GLY A 63 9.43 15.72 -1.21
N ASP A 64 9.13 15.47 -2.49
CA ASP A 64 7.90 15.91 -3.16
C ASP A 64 7.04 14.70 -3.58
N CYS A 65 6.42 14.06 -2.60
CA CYS A 65 5.43 13.00 -2.80
C CYS A 65 4.05 13.58 -3.22
N SER A 66 4.06 14.66 -4.01
CA SER A 66 2.86 15.44 -4.35
C SER A 66 1.98 14.77 -5.40
N ASP A 67 2.54 13.81 -6.14
CA ASP A 67 1.81 13.07 -7.17
C ASP A 67 1.14 11.82 -6.55
N PRO A 68 -0.08 11.47 -7.02
CA PRO A 68 -0.84 10.34 -6.45
C PRO A 68 -0.05 9.04 -6.43
N ASN A 69 0.77 8.80 -7.45
CA ASN A 69 1.51 7.56 -7.60
C ASN A 69 2.38 7.28 -6.36
N CYS A 70 3.09 8.30 -5.85
CA CYS A 70 3.99 8.19 -4.71
C CYS A 70 3.24 7.64 -3.48
N ASP A 71 2.12 8.26 -3.12
CA ASP A 71 1.32 7.81 -1.98
C ASP A 71 0.59 6.48 -2.21
N VAL A 72 0.05 6.29 -3.42
CA VAL A 72 -0.83 5.15 -3.70
C VAL A 72 -0.05 3.83 -3.67
N VAL A 73 1.14 3.78 -4.27
CA VAL A 73 1.96 2.56 -4.26
C VAL A 73 2.46 2.25 -2.84
N GLU A 74 2.88 3.27 -2.10
CA GLU A 74 3.42 3.11 -0.74
C GLU A 74 2.36 2.72 0.27
N PHE A 75 1.16 3.30 0.19
CA PHE A 75 0.05 2.88 1.02
C PHE A 75 -0.38 1.45 0.66
N TYR A 76 -0.58 1.17 -0.64
CA TYR A 76 -1.14 -0.11 -1.06
C TYR A 76 -0.21 -1.28 -0.75
N GLN A 77 1.11 -1.13 -0.86
CA GLN A 77 2.02 -2.21 -0.50
C GLN A 77 1.91 -2.59 0.98
N GLN A 78 1.82 -1.60 1.89
CA GLN A 78 1.67 -1.84 3.32
C GLN A 78 0.35 -2.55 3.62
N VAL A 79 -0.74 -2.11 2.97
CA VAL A 79 -2.05 -2.75 3.05
C VAL A 79 -1.99 -4.20 2.59
N LEU A 80 -1.41 -4.47 1.42
CA LEU A 80 -1.35 -5.81 0.84
C LEU A 80 -0.57 -6.77 1.74
N VAL A 81 0.64 -6.42 2.14
CA VAL A 81 1.50 -7.33 2.93
C VAL A 81 0.94 -7.58 4.32
N GLN A 82 0.41 -6.55 4.99
CA GLN A 82 -0.19 -6.71 6.33
C GLN A 82 -1.48 -7.50 6.31
N SER A 83 -2.31 -7.35 5.26
CA SER A 83 -3.56 -8.12 5.13
C SER A 83 -3.33 -9.63 5.08
N VAL A 84 -2.16 -10.08 4.60
CA VAL A 84 -1.80 -11.50 4.56
C VAL A 84 -1.00 -11.95 5.78
N GLY A 85 -0.78 -11.07 6.76
CA GLY A 85 -0.04 -11.37 7.98
C GLY A 85 1.49 -11.26 7.83
N MET A 86 1.97 -10.46 6.89
CA MET A 86 3.38 -10.06 6.81
C MET A 86 3.56 -8.68 7.45
N GLU A 87 4.79 -8.35 7.83
CA GLU A 87 5.14 -7.02 8.32
C GLU A 87 5.72 -6.19 7.15
N PRO A 88 5.23 -4.96 6.91
CA PRO A 88 5.80 -4.09 5.90
C PRO A 88 7.22 -3.65 6.28
N GLY A 89 8.03 -3.28 5.28
CA GLY A 89 9.42 -2.89 5.52
C GLY A 89 9.58 -1.59 6.30
N TRP A 90 8.59 -0.74 6.19
CA TRP A 90 8.42 0.49 6.95
C TRP A 90 6.92 0.75 7.10
N ARG A 91 6.54 1.69 7.99
CA ARG A 91 5.16 2.04 8.26
C ARG A 91 4.94 3.53 8.05
N GLY A 92 3.87 3.88 7.33
CA GLY A 92 3.36 5.25 7.32
C GLY A 92 3.04 5.73 8.72
N ILE A 93 3.12 7.04 8.93
CA ILE A 93 2.79 7.66 10.22
C ILE A 93 1.30 7.37 10.50
N GLY A 94 1.03 6.78 11.67
CA GLY A 94 -0.32 6.37 12.08
C GLY A 94 -0.82 5.05 11.49
N PHE A 95 -0.04 4.35 10.65
CA PHE A 95 -0.46 3.06 10.07
C PHE A 95 -0.66 1.99 11.16
N PRO A 96 -1.75 1.21 11.12
CA PRO A 96 -2.08 0.20 12.13
C PRO A 96 -0.96 -0.84 12.30
N GLU A 97 -0.75 -1.29 13.54
CA GLU A 97 0.30 -2.28 13.86
C GLU A 97 -0.14 -3.71 13.56
N THR A 98 -1.44 -3.99 13.71
CA THR A 98 -2.01 -5.32 13.55
C THR A 98 -2.86 -5.46 12.29
N ARG A 99 -3.01 -6.71 11.82
CA ARG A 99 -3.89 -7.01 10.70
C ARG A 99 -5.34 -6.67 11.05
N GLU A 100 -5.75 -6.94 12.27
CA GLU A 100 -7.11 -6.74 12.77
C GLU A 100 -7.47 -5.24 12.80
N GLU A 101 -6.57 -4.38 13.27
CA GLU A 101 -6.74 -2.92 13.21
C GLU A 101 -6.83 -2.42 11.77
N LEU A 102 -5.93 -2.91 10.91
CA LEU A 102 -5.98 -2.57 9.48
C LEU A 102 -7.33 -2.97 8.86
N GLU A 103 -7.77 -4.19 9.08
CA GLU A 103 -9.04 -4.70 8.55
C GLU A 103 -10.24 -3.90 9.06
N GLY A 104 -10.20 -3.42 10.30
CA GLY A 104 -11.21 -2.53 10.87
C GLY A 104 -11.26 -1.14 10.23
N LEU A 105 -10.11 -0.64 9.73
CA LEU A 105 -9.98 0.68 9.13
C LEU A 105 -10.31 0.69 7.63
N LEU A 106 -10.01 -0.39 6.90
CA LEU A 106 -10.18 -0.45 5.45
C LEU A 106 -11.64 -0.39 5.00
N SER A 107 -11.90 0.26 3.86
CA SER A 107 -13.22 0.28 3.26
C SER A 107 -13.59 -1.07 2.62
N GLU A 108 -14.90 -1.32 2.47
CA GLU A 108 -15.38 -2.51 1.76
C GLU A 108 -14.96 -2.54 0.29
N GLY A 109 -14.63 -1.39 -0.32
CA GLY A 109 -14.16 -1.31 -1.70
C GLY A 109 -12.81 -1.99 -1.88
N ILE A 110 -11.80 -1.57 -1.11
CA ILE A 110 -10.46 -2.16 -1.20
C ILE A 110 -10.46 -3.61 -0.72
N LYS A 111 -11.23 -3.94 0.32
CA LYS A 111 -11.38 -5.34 0.77
C LYS A 111 -11.91 -6.24 -0.34
N ARG A 112 -12.89 -5.78 -1.14
CA ARG A 112 -13.39 -6.54 -2.29
C ARG A 112 -12.32 -6.73 -3.35
N VAL A 113 -11.59 -5.68 -3.72
CA VAL A 113 -10.49 -5.78 -4.70
C VAL A 113 -9.41 -6.74 -4.22
N MET A 114 -8.97 -6.65 -2.96
CA MET A 114 -7.99 -7.59 -2.40
C MET A 114 -8.51 -9.02 -2.34
N ASN A 115 -9.82 -9.19 -2.15
CA ASN A 115 -10.45 -10.50 -2.05
C ASN A 115 -10.90 -11.10 -3.39
N GLU A 116 -10.85 -10.37 -4.49
CA GLU A 116 -11.20 -10.85 -5.84
C GLU A 116 -10.14 -11.82 -6.38
N PRO A 117 -10.49 -13.10 -6.62
CA PRO A 117 -9.53 -14.09 -7.14
C PRO A 117 -8.94 -13.73 -8.51
N SER A 118 -9.67 -13.03 -9.38
CA SER A 118 -9.19 -12.71 -10.74
C SER A 118 -7.99 -11.75 -10.76
N PHE A 119 -7.75 -11.01 -9.66
CA PHE A 119 -6.61 -10.11 -9.56
C PHE A 119 -5.34 -10.78 -9.06
N HIS A 120 -5.38 -12.07 -8.69
CA HIS A 120 -4.20 -12.87 -8.30
C HIS A 120 -3.31 -12.21 -7.22
N GLN A 121 -3.92 -11.41 -6.34
CA GLN A 121 -3.25 -10.76 -5.22
C GLN A 121 -2.67 -11.78 -4.24
N LEU A 122 -1.67 -11.36 -3.47
CA LEU A 122 -1.09 -12.16 -2.39
C LEU A 122 -2.19 -12.59 -1.40
N ARG A 123 -2.25 -13.89 -1.06
CA ARG A 123 -3.28 -14.45 -0.15
C ARG A 123 -2.74 -15.08 1.14
N ARG A 124 -1.43 -15.25 1.23
CA ARG A 124 -0.76 -15.89 2.35
C ARG A 124 0.65 -15.33 2.51
N PRO A 125 1.26 -15.39 3.70
CA PRO A 125 2.63 -14.95 3.88
C PRO A 125 3.59 -15.65 2.91
N LEU A 126 4.47 -14.86 2.31
CA LEU A 126 5.56 -15.38 1.49
C LEU A 126 6.58 -16.11 2.38
N ARG A 127 7.10 -17.23 1.88
CA ARG A 127 8.20 -17.97 2.53
C ARG A 127 9.42 -17.87 1.64
N PHE A 128 10.49 -17.29 2.17
CA PHE A 128 11.71 -17.05 1.41
C PHE A 128 12.78 -18.07 1.76
N THR A 129 13.22 -18.81 0.75
CA THR A 129 14.46 -19.59 0.78
C THR A 129 15.35 -19.01 -0.30
N TYR A 130 16.47 -18.40 0.08
CA TYR A 130 17.41 -17.81 -0.85
C TYR A 130 18.83 -18.23 -0.44
N PRO A 131 19.68 -18.67 -1.37
CA PRO A 131 21.05 -19.05 -1.03
C PRO A 131 21.81 -17.82 -0.54
N ASN A 132 22.48 -17.96 0.60
CA ASN A 132 23.52 -17.02 1.00
C ASN A 132 24.70 -17.30 0.06
N LEU A 133 24.96 -16.38 -0.88
CA LEU A 133 26.24 -16.35 -1.59
C LEU A 133 27.33 -15.83 -0.65
#